data_AF-A0A4Z2H9X3-F1
#
_entry.id   AF-A0A4Z2H9X3-F1
#
_cell.length_a   1.000
_cell.length_b   1.000
_cell.length_c   1.000
_cell.angle_alpha   90.00
_cell.angle_beta   90.00
_cell.angle_gamma   90.00
#
_symmetry.space_group_name_H-M   'P 1'
#
loop_
_entity.id
_entity.type
_entity.pdbx_description
1 polymer ?
#
loop_
_entity_poly.entity_id
_entity_poly.type
_entity_poly.pdbx_seq_one_letter_code
_entity_poly.pdbx_strand_id
1 'polypeptide(L)'
;MNISIFCFSVIINIQGTVSITPTDDAKTFLNGYLISETTVLQHGDRVILGGDHYFRFNHPAEVQSGKRVSCWTGVGAGDGHKDFEFAKNELLTAQRAQLEAEIEEAHLKAKEEMMQGIQVAKEMAQKELSDQRLIYEDRIRALERELIEETERKHEQDLDQQRVASQMADLKNANLELKQKVDTHKKRVRLHMEAQVRNQNNAWECYIYF
;
A
#
# COMPACT_ATOMS: atom_id res chain seq x y z
N MET A 1 -46.50 56.85 39.03
CA MET A 1 -45.09 57.14 38.66
C MET A 1 -44.89 56.66 37.24
N ASN A 2 -44.46 57.54 36.34
CA ASN A 2 -44.18 57.18 34.95
C ASN A 2 -42.70 56.82 34.85
N ILE A 3 -42.40 55.64 34.32
CA ILE A 3 -41.03 55.18 34.10
C ILE A 3 -40.85 55.15 32.59
N SER A 4 -40.02 56.05 32.07
CA SER A 4 -39.57 56.00 30.69
C SER A 4 -38.33 55.12 30.66
N ILE A 5 -38.46 53.92 30.09
CA ILE A 5 -37.36 52.96 29.94
C ILE A 5 -36.92 53.09 28.49
N PHE A 6 -35.95 54.00 28.25
CA PHE A 6 -35.41 54.37 26.94
C PHE A 6 -36.45 55.07 26.03
N CYS A 7 -36.00 55.89 25.08
CA CYS A 7 -36.84 56.72 24.18
C CYS A 7 -37.79 55.95 23.25
N PHE A 8 -38.05 54.67 23.53
CA PHE A 8 -38.78 53.73 22.68
C PHE A 8 -40.21 53.46 23.16
N SER A 9 -40.48 53.55 24.46
CA SER A 9 -41.83 53.30 25.00
C SER A 9 -42.03 53.97 26.36
N VAL A 10 -43.29 54.29 26.68
CA VAL A 10 -43.68 54.87 27.96
C VAL A 10 -44.45 53.84 28.76
N ILE A 11 -43.99 53.56 29.98
CA ILE A 11 -44.70 52.67 30.92
C ILE A 11 -45.40 53.52 31.98
N ILE A 12 -46.71 53.34 32.07
CA ILE A 12 -47.59 54.08 32.98
C ILE A 12 -48.20 53.09 33.97
N ASN A 13 -48.08 53.41 35.27
CA ASN A 13 -48.77 52.70 36.35
C ASN A 13 -49.87 53.59 36.94
N ILE A 14 -51.12 53.16 36.78
CA ILE A 14 -52.32 53.79 37.34
C ILE A 14 -53.01 52.79 38.25
N GLN A 15 -53.07 53.09 39.56
CA GLN A 15 -53.78 52.29 40.57
C GLN A 15 -53.43 50.77 40.57
N GLY A 16 -52.18 50.43 40.24
CA GLY A 16 -51.72 49.03 40.20
C GLY A 16 -51.81 48.37 38.83
N THR A 17 -52.52 48.97 37.88
CA THR A 17 -52.51 48.50 36.48
C THR A 17 -51.33 49.13 35.75
N VAL A 18 -50.43 48.31 35.22
CA VAL A 18 -49.28 48.76 34.44
C VAL A 18 -49.58 48.60 32.96
N SER A 19 -49.36 49.66 32.19
CA SER A 19 -49.55 49.68 30.75
C SER A 19 -48.29 50.20 30.05
N ILE A 20 -48.06 49.70 28.84
CA ILE A 20 -46.97 50.13 27.96
C ILE A 20 -47.56 50.76 26.69
N THR A 21 -47.04 51.91 26.32
CA THR A 21 -47.38 52.59 25.07
C THR A 21 -46.12 52.69 24.21
N PRO A 22 -46.10 52.05 23.03
CA PRO A 22 -44.99 52.21 22.09
C PRO A 22 -44.94 53.65 21.58
N THR A 23 -43.74 54.18 21.36
CA THR A 23 -43.54 55.46 20.67
C THR A 23 -43.39 55.20 19.17
N ASP A 24 -43.92 56.08 18.32
CA ASP A 24 -44.04 55.87 16.86
C ASP A 24 -42.72 55.47 16.17
N ASP A 25 -41.58 55.88 16.71
CA ASP A 25 -40.25 55.62 16.14
C ASP A 25 -39.61 54.28 16.57
N ALA A 26 -40.28 53.46 17.40
CA ALA A 26 -39.65 52.30 18.02
C ALA A 26 -40.51 51.02 18.03
N LYS A 27 -39.94 49.94 17.51
CA LYS A 27 -40.59 48.61 17.52
C LYS A 27 -40.60 48.04 18.94
N THR A 28 -41.80 47.81 19.46
CA THR A 28 -42.04 47.17 20.77
C THR A 28 -42.80 45.87 20.56
N PHE A 29 -42.24 44.74 21.01
CA PHE A 29 -42.91 43.44 20.97
C PHE A 29 -43.30 42.98 22.36
N LEU A 30 -44.52 42.45 22.49
CA LEU A 30 -45.04 41.85 23.71
C LEU A 30 -45.40 40.40 23.44
N ASN A 31 -44.77 39.47 24.15
CA ASN A 31 -44.89 38.01 23.97
C ASN A 31 -44.69 37.55 22.51
N GLY A 32 -43.89 38.31 21.73
CA GLY A 32 -43.61 38.04 20.31
C GLY A 32 -44.49 38.79 19.31
N TYR A 33 -45.49 39.55 19.77
CA TYR A 33 -46.38 40.34 18.92
C TYR A 33 -45.96 41.82 18.91
N LEU A 34 -45.87 42.44 17.73
CA LEU A 34 -45.64 43.88 17.60
C LEU A 34 -46.88 44.63 18.10
N ILE A 35 -46.72 45.51 19.08
CA ILE A 35 -47.80 46.37 19.57
C ILE A 35 -47.62 47.78 19.00
N SER A 36 -48.74 48.40 18.62
CA SER A 36 -48.80 49.79 18.15
C SER A 36 -49.67 50.68 19.06
N GLU A 37 -50.41 50.08 19.99
CA GLU A 37 -51.32 50.77 20.90
C GLU A 37 -50.97 50.47 22.36
N THR A 38 -51.49 51.31 23.27
CA THR A 38 -51.33 51.13 24.72
C THR A 38 -51.87 49.78 25.15
N THR A 39 -50.99 48.92 25.67
CA THR A 39 -51.32 47.55 26.07
C THR A 39 -51.07 47.36 27.57
N VAL A 40 -51.97 46.67 28.27
CA VAL A 40 -51.81 46.34 29.69
C VAL A 40 -50.82 45.19 29.83
N LEU A 41 -49.83 45.36 30.72
CA LEU A 41 -48.83 44.34 31.02
C LEU A 41 -49.28 43.43 32.17
N GLN A 42 -49.08 42.13 32.02
CA GLN A 42 -49.35 41.12 33.04
C GLN A 42 -48.07 40.45 33.54
N HIS A 43 -48.08 39.98 34.79
CA HIS A 43 -46.94 39.26 35.36
C HIS A 43 -46.51 38.10 34.44
N GLY A 44 -45.25 38.15 34.01
CA GLY A 44 -44.64 37.14 33.16
C GLY A 44 -44.57 37.50 31.69
N ASP A 45 -45.17 38.62 31.27
CA ASP A 45 -45.06 39.14 29.91
C ASP A 45 -43.60 39.42 29.53
N ARG A 46 -43.26 39.06 28.30
CA ARG A 46 -41.93 39.24 27.71
C ARG A 46 -42.00 40.45 26.79
N VAL A 47 -41.28 41.51 27.13
CA VAL A 47 -41.25 42.76 26.37
C VAL A 47 -39.90 42.88 25.67
N ILE A 48 -39.93 43.11 24.36
CA ILE A 48 -38.75 43.40 23.54
C ILE A 48 -38.85 44.84 23.06
N LEU A 49 -37.87 45.67 23.39
CA LEU A 49 -37.78 47.07 22.97
C LEU A 49 -36.62 47.24 21.99
N GLY A 50 -36.82 47.96 20.89
CA GLY A 50 -35.75 48.27 19.94
C GLY A 50 -35.21 47.09 19.12
N GLY A 51 -35.66 45.86 19.41
CA GLY A 51 -35.25 44.62 18.74
C GLY A 51 -34.15 43.84 19.47
N ASP A 52 -33.47 44.45 20.42
CA ASP A 52 -32.29 43.93 21.12
C ASP A 52 -32.42 43.90 22.65
N HIS A 53 -33.33 44.69 23.23
CA HIS A 53 -33.53 44.74 24.67
C HIS A 53 -34.68 43.82 25.10
N TYR A 54 -34.37 42.76 25.86
CA TYR A 54 -35.35 41.79 26.35
C TYR A 54 -35.61 41.95 27.86
N PHE A 55 -36.88 42.11 28.22
CA PHE A 55 -37.33 42.27 29.59
C PHE A 55 -38.46 41.28 29.92
N ARG A 56 -38.51 40.80 31.17
CA ARG A 56 -39.67 40.08 31.71
C ARG A 56 -40.37 40.95 32.73
N PHE A 57 -41.62 41.32 32.46
CA PHE A 57 -42.41 42.13 33.36
C PHE A 57 -42.81 41.31 34.60
N ASN A 58 -42.62 41.88 35.78
CA ASN A 58 -42.98 41.27 37.05
C ASN A 58 -43.90 42.21 37.82
N HIS A 59 -45.17 41.82 37.99
CA HIS A 59 -46.13 42.54 38.82
C HIS A 59 -46.39 41.79 40.14
N PRO A 60 -45.72 42.17 41.25
CA PRO A 60 -45.83 41.41 42.50
C PRO A 60 -47.25 41.38 43.09
N ALA A 61 -48.12 42.34 42.78
CA ALA A 61 -49.51 42.36 43.25
C ALA A 61 -50.43 41.37 42.49
N GLU A 62 -50.14 41.06 41.22
CA GLU A 62 -50.93 40.09 40.41
C GLU A 62 -50.57 38.64 40.77
N VAL A 63 -49.35 38.43 41.26
CA VAL A 63 -48.89 37.13 41.82
C VAL A 63 -49.67 36.79 43.10
N GLN A 64 -50.10 37.79 43.89
CA GLN A 64 -50.91 37.58 45.09
C GLN A 64 -52.41 37.39 44.79
N SER A 65 -52.92 37.91 43.67
CA SER A 65 -54.34 37.79 43.29
C SER A 65 -54.72 36.48 42.61
N GLY A 66 -53.81 35.49 42.52
CA GLY A 66 -54.12 34.11 42.13
C GLY A 66 -54.59 33.89 40.69
N LYS A 67 -54.55 34.92 39.83
CA LYS A 67 -55.00 34.83 38.44
C LYS A 67 -53.89 34.28 37.55
N ARG A 68 -53.56 33.00 37.77
CA ARG A 68 -52.77 32.21 36.81
C ARG A 68 -53.61 32.07 35.55
N VAL A 69 -53.37 32.89 34.54
CA VAL A 69 -53.83 32.58 33.18
C VAL A 69 -53.02 31.37 32.74
N SER A 70 -53.56 30.18 33.00
CA SER A 70 -53.03 28.93 32.51
C SER A 70 -53.15 28.92 30.99
N CYS A 71 -52.11 29.37 30.29
CA CYS A 71 -51.94 29.12 28.86
C CYS A 71 -51.60 27.65 28.55
N TRP A 72 -52.12 26.71 29.35
CA TRP A 72 -51.82 25.28 29.25
C TRP A 72 -53.04 24.37 29.32
N THR A 73 -54.23 24.93 29.16
CA THR A 73 -55.46 24.13 29.06
C THR A 73 -56.31 24.65 27.92
N GLY A 74 -56.18 24.01 26.76
CA GLY A 74 -56.90 24.37 25.54
C GLY A 74 -56.76 23.38 24.39
N VAL A 75 -57.32 22.17 24.56
CA VAL A 75 -58.01 21.36 23.53
C VAL A 75 -57.20 20.78 22.35
N GLY A 76 -57.18 19.45 22.24
CA GLY A 76 -56.94 18.78 20.95
C GLY A 76 -56.43 17.35 21.06
N ALA A 77 -57.24 16.39 20.64
CA ALA A 77 -56.96 14.96 20.70
C ALA A 77 -55.95 14.49 19.63
N GLY A 78 -55.15 13.47 19.96
CA GLY A 78 -54.78 12.44 18.97
C GLY A 78 -53.47 12.56 18.20
N ASP A 79 -52.56 13.47 18.53
CA ASP A 79 -51.19 13.46 18.01
C ASP A 79 -50.24 13.82 19.15
N GLY A 80 -49.30 12.93 19.47
CA GLY A 80 -48.40 13.13 20.60
C GLY A 80 -47.66 14.44 20.44
N HIS A 81 -47.86 15.40 21.36
CA HIS A 81 -47.24 16.72 21.30
C HIS A 81 -45.73 16.56 21.03
N LYS A 82 -45.28 16.99 19.86
CA LYS A 82 -43.86 17.04 19.48
C LYS A 82 -43.19 18.12 20.31
N ASP A 83 -42.78 17.74 21.52
CA ASP A 83 -42.06 18.62 22.44
C ASP A 83 -40.67 19.01 21.88
N PHE A 84 -40.05 20.07 22.41
CA PHE A 84 -38.72 20.53 22.00
C PHE A 84 -37.67 19.41 22.00
N GLU A 85 -37.75 18.50 22.98
CA GLU A 85 -36.87 17.33 23.06
C GLU A 85 -37.10 16.33 21.92
N PHE A 86 -38.32 16.21 21.40
CA PHE A 86 -38.62 15.36 20.24
C PHE A 86 -37.96 15.92 18.96
N ALA A 87 -38.14 17.22 18.68
CA ALA A 87 -37.53 17.86 17.52
C ALA A 87 -35.98 17.82 17.56
N LYS A 88 -35.39 18.00 18.75
CA LYS A 88 -33.95 17.88 18.98
C LYS A 88 -33.43 16.46 18.72
N ASN A 89 -34.13 15.44 19.21
CA ASN A 89 -33.73 14.06 19.02
C ASN A 89 -33.87 13.61 17.56
N GLU A 90 -34.92 14.04 16.86
CA GLU A 90 -35.11 13.76 15.43
C GLU A 90 -33.98 14.37 14.58
N LEU A 91 -33.62 15.64 14.84
CA LEU A 91 -32.50 16.31 14.19
C LEU A 91 -31.17 15.59 14.44
N LEU A 92 -30.88 15.23 15.69
CA LEU A 92 -29.66 14.51 16.05
C LEU A 92 -29.60 13.13 15.37
N THR A 93 -30.74 12.46 15.26
CA THR A 93 -30.83 11.15 14.58
C THR A 93 -30.57 11.29 13.09
N ALA A 94 -31.16 12.30 12.45
CA ALA A 94 -30.91 12.59 11.03
C ALA A 94 -29.43 12.91 10.76
N GLN A 95 -28.80 13.72 11.61
CA GLN A 95 -27.37 14.04 11.49
C GLN A 95 -26.47 12.81 11.69
N ARG A 96 -26.79 11.96 12.67
CA ARG A 96 -26.06 10.70 12.89
C ARG A 96 -26.18 9.76 11.69
N ALA A 97 -27.39 9.58 11.17
CA ALA A 97 -27.61 8.74 10.00
C ALA A 97 -26.82 9.24 8.77
N GLN A 98 -26.75 10.56 8.58
CA GLN A 98 -25.94 11.14 7.51
C GLN A 98 -24.44 10.88 7.70
N LEU A 99 -23.91 11.10 8.90
CA LEU A 99 -22.50 10.84 9.21
C LEU A 99 -22.14 9.36 9.09
N GLU A 100 -23.01 8.47 9.55
CA GLU A 100 -22.83 7.02 9.42
C GLU A 100 -22.79 6.59 7.96
N ALA A 101 -23.67 7.15 7.11
CA ALA A 101 -23.65 6.88 5.67
C ALA A 101 -22.36 7.35 4.99
N GLU A 102 -21.88 8.56 5.34
CA GLU A 102 -20.64 9.10 4.78
C GLU A 102 -19.40 8.29 5.23
N ILE A 103 -19.37 7.85 6.49
CA ILE A 103 -18.32 6.98 7.03
C ILE A 103 -18.33 5.63 6.30
N GLU A 104 -19.50 5.02 6.10
CA GLU A 104 -19.61 3.73 5.41
C GLU A 104 -19.20 3.85 3.93
N GLU A 105 -19.60 4.92 3.24
CA GLU A 105 -19.17 5.20 1.86
C GLU A 105 -17.64 5.34 1.77
N ALA A 106 -17.05 6.12 2.68
CA ALA A 106 -15.60 6.29 2.75
C ALA A 106 -14.87 4.96 3.03
N HIS A 107 -15.43 4.12 3.92
CA HIS A 107 -14.88 2.79 4.20
C HIS A 107 -14.96 1.87 2.99
N LEU A 108 -16.08 1.86 2.27
CA LEU A 108 -16.25 1.04 1.07
C LEU A 108 -15.23 1.45 -0.01
N LYS A 109 -15.10 2.76 -0.25
CA LYS A 109 -14.13 3.29 -1.21
C LYS A 109 -12.68 2.95 -0.84
N ALA A 110 -12.32 3.14 0.44
CA ALA A 110 -10.98 2.78 0.92
C ALA A 110 -10.69 1.28 0.75
N LYS A 111 -11.70 0.42 0.97
CA LYS A 111 -11.58 -1.02 0.77
C LYS A 111 -11.40 -1.37 -0.71
N GLU A 112 -12.13 -0.71 -1.61
CA GLU A 112 -11.98 -0.88 -3.06
C GLU A 112 -10.58 -0.49 -3.55
N GLU A 113 -10.11 0.70 -3.15
CA GLU A 113 -8.76 1.17 -3.48
C GLU A 113 -7.68 0.23 -2.92
N MET A 114 -7.86 -0.26 -1.69
CA MET A 114 -6.96 -1.26 -1.10
C MET A 114 -6.94 -2.56 -1.90
N MET A 115 -8.11 -3.09 -2.28
CA MET A 115 -8.20 -4.33 -3.08
C MET A 115 -7.55 -4.16 -4.46
N GLN A 116 -7.76 -3.01 -5.11
CA GLN A 116 -7.11 -2.69 -6.38
C GLN A 116 -5.59 -2.60 -6.21
N GLY A 117 -5.10 -1.92 -5.17
CA GLY A 117 -3.67 -1.82 -4.87
C GLY A 117 -3.02 -3.19 -4.65
N ILE A 118 -3.68 -4.08 -3.90
CA ILE A 118 -3.21 -5.46 -3.68
C ILE A 118 -3.15 -6.23 -4.99
N GLN A 119 -4.18 -6.11 -5.83
CA GLN A 119 -4.23 -6.82 -7.11
C GLN A 119 -3.10 -6.38 -8.05
N VAL A 120 -2.88 -5.07 -8.18
CA VAL A 120 -1.78 -4.52 -9.00
C VAL A 120 -0.43 -4.97 -8.46
N ALA A 121 -0.21 -4.89 -7.14
CA ALA A 121 1.04 -5.34 -6.52
C ALA A 121 1.30 -6.84 -6.75
N LYS A 122 0.24 -7.66 -6.67
CA LYS A 122 0.32 -9.09 -6.95
C LYS A 122 0.68 -9.37 -8.40
N GLU A 123 0.05 -8.69 -9.35
CA GLU A 123 0.34 -8.84 -10.78
C GLU A 123 1.77 -8.41 -11.12
N MET A 124 2.23 -7.29 -10.56
CA MET A 124 3.62 -6.83 -10.73
C MET A 124 4.62 -7.84 -10.18
N ALA A 125 4.39 -8.36 -8.97
CA ALA A 125 5.24 -9.38 -8.37
C ALA A 125 5.26 -10.68 -9.19
N GLN A 126 4.09 -11.11 -9.70
CA GLN A 126 3.98 -12.30 -10.53
C GLN A 126 4.69 -12.13 -11.88
N LYS A 127 4.60 -10.95 -12.48
CA LYS A 127 5.31 -10.63 -13.73
C LYS A 127 6.82 -10.66 -13.52
N GLU A 128 7.33 -9.97 -12.51
CA GLU A 128 8.76 -9.96 -12.19
C GLU A 128 9.30 -11.38 -11.95
N LEU A 129 8.57 -12.21 -11.20
CA LEU A 129 8.94 -13.60 -10.97
C LEU A 129 8.95 -14.42 -12.26
N SER A 130 7.99 -14.18 -13.17
CA SER A 130 7.95 -14.82 -14.48
C SER A 130 9.15 -14.40 -15.35
N ASP A 131 9.48 -13.12 -15.37
CA ASP A 131 10.61 -12.58 -16.13
C ASP A 131 11.94 -13.16 -15.62
N GLN A 132 12.14 -13.20 -14.30
CA GLN A 132 13.30 -13.85 -13.68
C GLN A 132 13.37 -15.33 -14.03
N ARG A 133 12.25 -16.05 -13.92
CA ARG A 133 12.17 -17.47 -14.29
C ARG A 133 12.60 -17.69 -15.74
N LEU A 134 12.12 -16.87 -16.68
CA LEU A 134 12.50 -16.98 -18.10
C LEU A 134 14.00 -16.77 -18.30
N ILE A 135 14.59 -15.76 -17.65
CA ILE A 135 16.04 -15.49 -17.73
C ILE A 135 16.85 -16.69 -17.22
N TYR A 136 16.45 -17.27 -16.08
CA TYR A 136 17.15 -18.43 -15.54
C TYR A 136 16.97 -19.67 -16.39
N GLU A 137 15.76 -19.92 -16.90
CA GLU A 137 15.51 -21.04 -17.83
C GLU A 137 16.37 -20.93 -19.09
N ASP A 138 16.48 -19.74 -19.69
CA ASP A 138 17.35 -19.50 -20.84
C ASP A 138 18.82 -19.71 -20.51
N ARG A 139 19.26 -19.25 -19.34
CA ARG A 139 20.64 -19.46 -18.89
C ARG A 139 20.95 -20.94 -18.69
N ILE A 140 20.03 -21.69 -18.09
CA ILE A 140 20.16 -23.15 -17.92
C ILE A 140 20.25 -23.82 -19.28
N ARG A 141 19.35 -23.51 -20.23
CA ARG A 141 19.38 -24.05 -21.59
C ARG A 141 20.70 -23.73 -22.33
N ALA A 142 21.26 -22.55 -22.12
CA ALA A 142 22.55 -22.19 -22.71
C ALA A 142 23.70 -23.02 -22.11
N LEU A 143 23.73 -23.17 -20.78
CA LEU A 143 24.74 -23.96 -20.08
C LEU A 143 24.64 -25.45 -20.41
N GLU A 144 23.43 -25.99 -20.53
CA GLU A 144 23.21 -27.39 -20.94
C GLU A 144 23.79 -27.65 -22.34
N ARG A 145 23.59 -26.73 -23.29
CA ARG A 145 24.20 -26.83 -24.62
C ARG A 145 25.72 -26.77 -24.58
N GLU A 146 26.29 -25.82 -23.85
CA GLU A 146 27.73 -25.69 -23.70
C GLU A 146 28.35 -26.95 -23.07
N LEU A 147 27.66 -27.54 -22.09
CA LEU A 147 28.09 -28.79 -21.45
C LEU A 147 28.07 -29.97 -22.41
N ILE A 148 27.04 -30.08 -23.27
CA ILE A 148 26.96 -31.13 -24.30
C ILE A 148 28.12 -30.97 -25.29
N GLU A 149 28.34 -29.76 -25.79
CA GLU A 149 29.43 -29.47 -26.74
C GLU A 149 30.82 -29.74 -26.14
N GLU A 150 31.05 -29.39 -24.88
CA GLU A 150 32.30 -29.74 -24.17
C GLU A 150 32.46 -31.25 -23.99
N THR A 151 31.37 -31.96 -23.69
CA THR A 151 31.40 -33.42 -23.52
C THR A 151 31.73 -34.13 -24.82
N GLU A 152 31.11 -33.69 -25.93
CA GLU A 152 31.39 -34.20 -27.28
C GLU A 152 32.85 -33.93 -27.68
N ARG A 153 33.32 -32.69 -27.51
CA ARG A 153 34.73 -32.33 -27.78
C ARG A 153 35.71 -33.17 -26.98
N LYS A 154 35.44 -33.40 -25.70
CA LYS A 154 36.28 -34.24 -24.85
C LYS A 154 36.27 -35.70 -25.33
N HIS A 155 35.11 -36.22 -25.71
CA HIS A 155 34.99 -37.58 -26.24
C HIS A 155 35.80 -37.77 -27.53
N GLU A 156 35.73 -36.81 -28.45
CA GLU A 156 36.54 -36.82 -29.68
C GLU A 156 38.04 -36.77 -29.38
N GLN A 157 38.47 -35.92 -28.45
CA GLN A 157 39.86 -35.86 -28.00
C GLN A 157 40.33 -37.18 -27.40
N ASP A 158 39.51 -37.84 -26.58
CA ASP A 158 39.85 -39.13 -25.99
C ASP A 158 40.02 -40.22 -27.06
N LEU A 159 39.17 -40.22 -28.10
CA LEU A 159 39.31 -41.14 -29.23
C LEU A 159 40.59 -40.89 -30.03
N ASP A 160 40.92 -39.64 -30.30
CA ASP A 160 42.16 -39.28 -31.01
C ASP A 160 43.40 -39.59 -30.17
N GLN A 161 43.37 -39.35 -28.85
CA GLN A 161 44.43 -39.77 -27.94
C GLN A 161 44.63 -41.28 -27.97
N GLN A 162 43.54 -42.06 -27.99
CA GLN A 162 43.62 -43.51 -28.08
C GLN A 162 44.24 -43.98 -29.40
N ARG A 163 43.90 -43.32 -30.52
CA ARG A 163 44.50 -43.58 -31.84
C ARG A 163 45.99 -43.29 -31.85
N VAL A 164 46.39 -42.11 -31.36
CA VAL A 164 47.80 -41.70 -31.26
C VAL A 164 48.57 -42.66 -30.37
N ALA A 165 48.00 -43.08 -29.24
CA ALA A 165 48.63 -44.05 -28.34
C ALA A 165 48.84 -45.42 -29.01
N SER A 166 47.86 -45.91 -29.77
CA SER A 166 47.99 -47.14 -30.55
C SER A 166 49.12 -47.03 -31.59
N GLN A 167 49.12 -45.96 -32.39
CA GLN A 167 50.16 -45.72 -33.39
C GLN A 167 51.55 -45.60 -32.76
N MET A 168 51.65 -44.93 -31.60
CA MET A 168 52.91 -44.80 -30.88
C MET A 168 53.41 -46.16 -30.38
N ALA A 169 52.52 -47.04 -29.91
CA ALA A 169 52.88 -48.39 -29.49
C ALA A 169 53.42 -49.21 -30.68
N ASP A 170 52.74 -49.17 -31.82
CA ASP A 170 53.16 -49.87 -33.05
C ASP A 170 54.53 -49.37 -33.54
N LEU A 171 54.72 -48.05 -33.61
CA LEU A 171 55.98 -47.43 -33.99
C LEU A 171 57.12 -47.77 -33.02
N LYS A 172 56.82 -47.87 -31.71
CA LYS A 172 57.79 -48.26 -30.69
C LYS A 172 58.23 -49.72 -30.86
N ASN A 173 57.29 -50.62 -31.14
CA ASN A 173 57.58 -52.03 -31.42
C ASN A 173 58.42 -52.17 -32.69
N ALA A 174 58.04 -51.50 -33.78
CA ALA A 174 58.81 -51.50 -35.03
C ALA A 174 60.24 -50.94 -34.84
N ASN A 175 60.40 -49.86 -34.07
CA ASN A 175 61.72 -49.33 -33.72
C ASN A 175 62.56 -50.32 -32.92
N LEU A 176 61.95 -51.03 -31.96
CA LEU A 176 62.64 -52.04 -31.17
C LEU A 176 63.15 -53.18 -32.06
N GLU A 177 62.33 -53.68 -32.98
CA GLU A 177 62.73 -54.71 -33.95
C GLU A 177 63.85 -54.24 -34.86
N LEU A 178 63.74 -53.03 -35.43
CA LEU A 178 64.78 -52.45 -36.28
C LEU A 178 66.09 -52.33 -35.52
N LYS A 179 66.04 -51.90 -34.25
CA LYS A 179 67.23 -51.80 -33.40
C LYS A 179 67.87 -53.18 -33.17
N GLN A 180 67.09 -54.20 -32.88
CA GLN A 180 67.59 -55.59 -32.77
C GLN A 180 68.23 -56.08 -34.08
N LYS A 181 67.61 -55.80 -35.23
CA LYS A 181 68.15 -56.13 -36.56
C LYS A 181 69.48 -55.41 -36.83
N VAL A 182 69.59 -54.13 -36.47
CA VAL A 182 70.85 -53.37 -36.58
C VAL A 182 71.93 -53.96 -35.66
N ASP A 183 71.60 -54.29 -34.42
CA ASP A 183 72.57 -54.83 -33.46
C ASP A 183 73.09 -56.22 -33.88
N THR A 184 72.19 -57.09 -34.38
CA THR A 184 72.58 -58.40 -34.91
C THR A 184 73.45 -58.26 -36.17
N HIS A 185 73.11 -57.34 -37.07
CA HIS A 185 73.93 -57.05 -38.24
C HIS A 185 75.32 -56.52 -37.85
N LYS A 186 75.40 -55.54 -36.93
CA LYS A 186 76.66 -55.01 -36.40
C LYS A 186 77.55 -56.10 -35.80
N LYS A 187 76.97 -57.02 -35.01
CA LYS A 187 77.70 -58.16 -34.43
C LYS A 187 78.25 -59.09 -35.52
N ARG A 188 77.44 -59.40 -36.53
CA ARG A 188 77.86 -60.24 -37.67
C ARG A 188 79.04 -59.63 -38.42
N VAL A 189 78.97 -58.34 -38.73
CA VAL A 189 80.04 -57.60 -39.41
C VAL A 189 81.32 -57.58 -38.57
N ARG A 190 81.21 -57.34 -37.25
CA ARG A 190 82.36 -57.37 -36.34
C ARG A 190 83.06 -58.74 -36.35
N LEU A 191 82.31 -59.83 -36.20
CA LEU A 191 82.87 -61.18 -36.21
C LEU A 191 83.55 -61.52 -37.54
N HIS A 192 82.96 -61.12 -38.67
CA HIS A 192 83.58 -61.31 -39.99
C HIS A 192 84.90 -60.54 -40.10
N MET A 193 84.94 -59.29 -39.63
CA MET A 193 86.16 -58.48 -39.62
C MET A 193 87.25 -59.12 -38.75
N GLU A 194 86.92 -59.57 -37.54
CA GLU A 194 87.85 -60.26 -36.63
C GLU A 194 88.37 -61.58 -37.20
N ALA A 195 87.53 -62.34 -37.91
CA ALA A 195 87.93 -63.56 -38.61
C ALA A 195 88.89 -63.25 -39.76
N GLN A 196 88.63 -62.20 -40.54
CA GLN A 196 89.48 -61.78 -41.64
C GLN A 196 90.86 -61.30 -41.16
N VAL A 197 90.91 -60.52 -40.08
CA VAL A 197 92.17 -60.13 -39.43
C VAL A 197 92.94 -61.34 -38.90
N ARG A 198 92.27 -62.28 -38.23
CA ARG A 198 92.91 -63.54 -37.76
C ARG A 198 93.47 -64.36 -38.92
N ASN A 199 92.73 -64.52 -40.00
CA ASN A 199 93.21 -65.24 -41.19
C ASN A 199 94.40 -64.54 -41.84
N GLN A 200 94.39 -63.21 -41.92
CA GLN A 200 95.56 -62.45 -42.38
C GLN A 200 96.75 -62.69 -41.45
N ASN A 201 96.61 -62.54 -40.14
CA ASN A 201 97.70 -62.77 -39.18
C ASN A 201 98.27 -64.19 -39.29
N ASN A 202 97.42 -65.22 -39.35
CA ASN A 202 97.85 -66.60 -39.54
C ASN A 202 98.57 -66.81 -40.87
N ALA A 203 98.13 -66.13 -41.94
CA ALA A 203 98.83 -66.15 -43.22
C ALA A 203 100.21 -65.49 -43.10
N TRP A 204 100.32 -64.31 -42.47
CA TRP A 204 101.59 -63.63 -42.21
C TRP A 204 102.53 -64.48 -41.34
N GLU A 205 102.03 -65.18 -40.33
CA GLU A 205 102.82 -66.12 -39.52
C GLU A 205 103.35 -67.29 -40.37
N CYS A 206 102.53 -67.89 -41.23
CA CYS A 206 103.00 -68.91 -42.17
C CYS A 206 104.07 -68.40 -43.15
N TYR A 207 104.06 -67.11 -43.51
CA TYR A 207 105.08 -66.48 -44.34
C TYR A 207 106.39 -66.17 -43.59
N ILE A 208 106.40 -66.16 -42.25
CA ILE A 208 107.60 -65.89 -41.42
C ILE A 208 108.35 -67.19 -41.04
N TYR A 209 107.69 -68.34 -41.04
CA TYR A 209 108.28 -69.65 -40.72
C TYR A 209 108.78 -70.45 -41.95
N PHE A 210 108.94 -69.79 -43.10
CA PHE A 210 109.55 -70.32 -44.32
C PHE A 210 110.75 -69.44 -44.72
#